data_AF-A0A6B3NJV4-F1
#
_entry.id   AF-A0A6B3NJV4-F1
#
_cell.length_a   1.000
_cell.length_b   1.000
_cell.length_c   1.000
_cell.angle_alpha   90.00
_cell.angle_beta   90.00
_cell.angle_gamma   90.00
#
_symmetry.space_group_name_H-M   'P 1'
#
loop_
_entity.id
_entity.type
_entity.pdbx_description
1 polymer ?
#
loop_
_entity_poly.entity_id
_entity_poly.type
_entity_poly.pdbx_seq_one_letter_code
_entity_poly.pdbx_strand_id
1 'polypeptide(L)'
;MRYSLLSRFRGALLGSFLGEFLGSGGLPEHVLGNSSPKSPQLEESQYNWRLSGWSEIATCVSESLIRCGRLDLEDWENSCFALKQSLLSPKGAPKSGKVAVAMLPIALFFHEDVVKLRQQVLEATATWHDDAQISEGVLAMAYAISLALSEKLDCARLIPQTIAYLGTSQTPLVQQLKQIQILWEQGASLEATVTKLHRDFQRPNQLFPASIDISIALAFYCFLDTPEDFRLCVSRASLSKYQPQTTAAVCAALS
;
A
#
# COMPACT_ATOMS: atom_id res chain seq x y z
N MET A 1 -11.06 3.00 -17.16
CA MET A 1 -10.61 4.31 -16.66
C MET A 1 -10.37 5.25 -17.84
N ARG A 2 -10.99 6.44 -17.88
CA ARG A 2 -10.88 7.41 -19.00
C ARG A 2 -9.72 8.41 -18.83
N TYR A 3 -8.72 8.08 -18.03
CA TYR A 3 -7.65 8.99 -17.64
C TYR A 3 -6.37 8.68 -18.41
N SER A 4 -5.67 9.74 -18.85
CA SER A 4 -4.35 9.60 -19.47
C SER A 4 -3.39 8.84 -18.55
N LEU A 5 -2.37 8.20 -19.12
CA LEU A 5 -1.34 7.52 -18.33
C LEU A 5 -0.70 8.49 -17.32
N LEU A 6 -0.39 9.72 -17.75
CA LEU A 6 0.16 10.77 -16.89
C LEU A 6 -0.77 11.09 -15.71
N SER A 7 -2.08 11.18 -15.94
CA SER A 7 -3.07 11.41 -14.89
C SER A 7 -3.09 10.28 -13.87
N ARG A 8 -3.00 9.02 -14.31
CA ARG A 8 -2.97 7.86 -13.41
C ARG A 8 -1.66 7.75 -12.63
N PHE A 9 -0.53 8.08 -13.26
CA PHE A 9 0.77 8.15 -12.62
C PHE A 9 0.79 9.19 -11.49
N ARG A 10 0.28 10.39 -11.77
CA ARG A 10 0.11 11.46 -10.77
C ARG A 10 -0.89 11.06 -9.69
N GLY A 11 -1.99 10.42 -10.09
CA GLY A 11 -3.03 9.93 -9.20
C GLY A 11 -2.48 8.95 -8.18
N ALA A 12 -1.69 7.96 -8.60
CA ALA A 12 -1.11 6.97 -7.69
C ALA A 12 -0.13 7.61 -6.66
N LEU A 13 0.77 8.49 -7.11
CA LEU A 13 1.71 9.18 -6.21
C LEU A 13 0.99 10.11 -5.22
N LEU A 14 0.12 10.98 -5.73
CA LEU A 14 -0.64 11.93 -4.91
C LEU A 14 -1.63 11.20 -4.01
N GLY A 15 -2.27 10.16 -4.51
CA GLY A 15 -3.15 9.27 -3.77
C GLY A 15 -2.43 8.67 -2.59
N SER A 16 -1.29 8.00 -2.81
CA SER A 16 -0.47 7.44 -1.73
C SER A 16 -0.13 8.46 -0.65
N PHE A 17 0.32 9.66 -1.06
CA PHE A 17 0.61 10.77 -0.14
C PHE A 17 -0.62 11.20 0.66
N LEU A 18 -1.76 11.40 0.00
CA LEU A 18 -3.02 11.79 0.64
C LEU A 18 -3.53 10.69 1.59
N GLY A 19 -3.40 9.42 1.21
CA GLY A 19 -3.77 8.29 2.04
C GLY A 19 -2.95 8.26 3.33
N GLU A 20 -1.64 8.44 3.22
CA GLU A 20 -0.75 8.53 4.38
C GLU A 20 -1.13 9.70 5.30
N PHE A 21 -1.38 10.88 4.70
CA PHE A 21 -1.82 12.07 5.42
C PHE A 21 -3.12 11.83 6.18
N LEU A 22 -4.14 11.32 5.50
CA LEU A 22 -5.46 11.05 6.10
C LEU A 22 -5.40 9.96 7.17
N GLY A 23 -4.59 8.93 6.95
CA GLY A 23 -4.38 7.87 7.93
C GLY A 23 -3.59 8.31 9.16
N SER A 24 -2.92 9.47 9.14
CA SER A 24 -2.17 10.01 10.28
C SER A 24 -3.04 10.83 11.25
N GLY A 25 -4.33 11.01 10.96
CA GLY A 25 -5.24 11.85 11.73
C GLY A 25 -5.36 13.28 11.19
N GLY A 26 -4.94 13.52 9.95
CA GLY A 26 -4.97 14.83 9.29
C GLY A 26 -6.37 15.41 9.00
N LEU A 27 -7.45 14.70 9.31
CA LEU A 27 -8.81 15.24 9.33
C LEU A 27 -9.44 15.06 10.72
N PRO A 28 -10.10 16.09 11.28
CA PRO A 28 -10.89 15.92 12.50
C PRO A 28 -11.99 14.87 12.28
N GLU A 29 -12.18 13.98 13.26
CA GLU A 29 -13.25 12.97 13.31
C GLU A 29 -14.68 13.53 13.06
N HIS A 30 -14.84 14.85 13.09
CA HIS A 30 -16.11 15.56 12.95
C HIS A 30 -16.71 15.60 11.54
N VAL A 31 -16.00 15.25 10.47
CA VAL A 31 -16.48 15.49 9.09
C VAL A 31 -17.43 14.40 8.55
N LEU A 32 -17.54 13.23 9.20
CA LEU A 32 -18.26 12.08 8.61
C LEU A 32 -19.47 11.57 9.44
N GLY A 33 -20.03 12.38 10.34
CA GLY A 33 -21.19 11.92 11.14
C GLY A 33 -22.18 12.96 11.66
N ASN A 34 -21.83 14.24 11.73
CA ASN A 34 -22.74 15.23 12.32
C ASN A 34 -23.02 16.37 11.33
N SER A 35 -24.22 16.35 10.73
CA SER A 35 -24.80 17.48 10.03
C SER A 35 -25.11 18.60 11.03
N SER A 36 -24.17 19.52 11.22
CA SER A 36 -24.45 20.87 11.72
C SER A 36 -23.57 21.87 10.97
N PRO A 37 -24.14 22.91 10.33
CA PRO A 37 -23.38 23.87 9.56
C PRO A 37 -22.77 24.88 10.53
N LYS A 38 -21.60 24.58 11.06
CA LYS A 38 -20.70 25.60 11.59
C LYS A 38 -19.50 25.64 10.69
N SER A 39 -19.29 26.78 10.03
CA SER A 39 -18.13 27.01 9.18
C SER A 39 -16.87 26.75 10.01
N PRO A 40 -15.93 25.90 9.57
CA PRO A 40 -14.66 25.81 10.25
C PRO A 40 -13.90 27.10 9.92
N GLN A 41 -13.78 27.97 10.92
CA GLN A 41 -12.65 28.88 10.96
C GLN A 41 -11.41 27.99 10.93
N LEU A 42 -10.63 28.09 9.86
CA LEU A 42 -9.30 27.50 9.78
C LEU A 42 -8.44 28.16 10.86
N GLU A 43 -8.50 27.66 12.08
CA GLU A 43 -7.41 27.83 13.01
C GLU A 43 -6.26 26.99 12.45
N GLU A 44 -5.21 27.69 12.02
CA GLU A 44 -3.88 27.16 11.69
C GLU A 44 -3.28 26.48 12.94
N SER A 45 -3.88 25.38 13.38
CA SER A 45 -3.15 24.44 14.22
C SER A 45 -2.00 23.94 13.36
N GLN A 46 -0.78 24.11 13.88
CA GLN A 46 0.45 23.60 13.28
C GLN A 46 0.36 22.07 13.21
N TYR A 47 -0.36 21.55 12.23
CA TYR A 47 -0.27 20.18 11.82
C TYR A 47 1.18 20.00 11.34
N ASN A 48 2.02 19.39 12.18
CA ASN A 48 3.32 18.92 11.74
C ASN A 48 3.05 17.87 10.66
N TRP A 49 3.07 18.31 9.41
CA TRP A 49 2.86 17.57 8.17
C TRP A 49 4.03 16.60 7.93
N ARG A 50 4.35 15.77 8.92
CA ARG A 50 5.53 14.92 8.82
C ARG A 50 5.15 13.67 8.05
N LEU A 51 5.54 13.65 6.77
CA LEU A 51 5.60 12.43 5.99
C LEU A 51 6.38 11.37 6.78
N SER A 52 5.95 10.12 6.69
CA SER A 52 6.74 9.03 7.23
C SER A 52 8.05 8.92 6.44
N GLY A 53 9.08 8.39 7.09
CA GLY A 53 10.33 8.10 6.41
C GLY A 53 10.17 7.13 5.22
N TRP A 54 9.04 6.43 5.08
CA TRP A 54 8.78 5.60 3.90
C TRP A 54 8.44 6.41 2.65
N SER A 55 7.72 7.52 2.81
CA SER A 55 7.51 8.49 1.73
C SER A 55 8.81 9.19 1.35
N GLU A 56 9.69 9.46 2.31
CA GLU A 56 11.03 9.99 2.00
C GLU A 56 11.90 8.97 1.26
N ILE A 57 11.84 7.66 1.59
CA ILE A 57 12.50 6.61 0.79
C ILE A 57 11.90 6.57 -0.63
N ALA A 58 10.58 6.72 -0.78
CA ALA A 58 9.92 6.78 -2.07
C ALA A 58 10.47 7.94 -2.94
N THR A 59 10.74 9.09 -2.32
CA THR A 59 11.41 10.21 -3.01
C THR A 59 12.80 9.84 -3.48
N CYS A 60 13.64 9.24 -2.60
CA CYS A 60 15.00 8.84 -2.98
C CYS A 60 15.03 7.83 -4.14
N VAL A 61 14.15 6.81 -4.13
CA VAL A 61 14.09 5.85 -5.24
C VAL A 61 13.57 6.50 -6.51
N SER A 62 12.64 7.46 -6.41
CA SER A 62 12.15 8.23 -7.57
C SER A 62 13.27 9.04 -8.20
N GLU A 63 14.04 9.77 -7.40
CA GLU A 63 15.19 10.56 -7.86
C GLU A 63 16.25 9.69 -8.54
N SER A 64 16.56 8.53 -7.95
CA SER A 64 17.51 7.57 -8.52
C SER A 64 17.00 7.00 -9.86
N LEU A 65 15.73 6.57 -9.94
CA LEU A 65 15.13 6.08 -11.19
C LEU A 65 15.16 7.14 -12.31
N ILE A 66 14.89 8.40 -11.96
CA ILE A 66 14.94 9.52 -12.92
C ILE A 66 16.38 9.78 -13.37
N ARG A 67 17.32 9.86 -12.42
CA ARG A 67 18.74 10.16 -12.69
C ARG A 67 19.41 9.07 -13.51
N CYS A 68 19.19 7.80 -13.16
CA CYS A 68 19.85 6.66 -13.79
C CYS A 68 19.07 6.09 -14.99
N GLY A 69 17.77 6.38 -15.12
CA GLY A 69 16.90 5.80 -16.14
C GLY A 69 16.67 4.28 -15.97
N ARG A 70 17.02 3.72 -14.81
CA ARG A 70 16.91 2.32 -14.43
C ARG A 70 16.97 2.21 -12.89
N LEU A 71 16.64 1.04 -12.34
CA LEU A 71 16.96 0.75 -10.95
C LEU A 71 18.48 0.60 -10.83
N ASP A 72 19.08 1.45 -10.01
CA ASP A 72 20.49 1.39 -9.68
C ASP A 72 20.60 1.34 -8.15
N LEU A 73 20.80 0.14 -7.61
CA LEU A 73 20.74 -0.09 -6.16
C LEU A 73 21.81 0.70 -5.42
N GLU A 74 22.99 0.86 -6.00
CA GLU A 74 24.09 1.62 -5.37
C GLU A 74 23.74 3.11 -5.30
N ASP A 75 23.26 3.68 -6.40
CA ASP A 75 22.82 5.09 -6.44
C ASP A 75 21.64 5.36 -5.49
N TRP A 76 20.66 4.45 -5.45
CA TRP A 76 19.52 4.55 -4.54
C TRP A 76 19.95 4.43 -3.08
N GLU A 77 20.75 3.41 -2.72
CA GLU A 77 21.21 3.20 -1.35
C GLU A 77 22.02 4.40 -0.85
N ASN A 78 22.91 4.95 -1.69
CA ASN A 78 23.66 6.17 -1.36
C ASN A 78 22.73 7.37 -1.11
N SER A 79 21.63 7.47 -1.86
CA SER A 79 20.67 8.58 -1.75
C SER A 79 19.79 8.49 -0.48
N CYS A 80 19.50 7.28 0.01
CA CYS A 80 18.65 7.09 1.20
C CYS A 80 19.37 6.51 2.43
N PHE A 81 20.69 6.35 2.41
CA PHE A 81 21.45 5.58 3.41
C PHE A 81 21.12 5.96 4.86
N ALA A 82 21.26 7.24 5.20
CA ALA A 82 21.03 7.74 6.57
C ALA A 82 19.58 7.52 7.04
N LEU A 83 18.62 7.69 6.14
CA LEU A 83 17.21 7.50 6.42
C LEU A 83 16.87 6.01 6.60
N LYS A 84 17.36 5.15 5.71
CA LYS A 84 17.21 3.69 5.78
C LYS A 84 17.78 3.16 7.09
N GLN A 85 18.95 3.64 7.51
CA GLN A 85 19.57 3.28 8.80
C GLN A 85 18.72 3.71 10.00
N SER A 86 18.10 4.89 9.95
CA SER A 86 17.19 5.36 11.01
C SER A 86 15.90 4.53 11.12
N LEU A 87 15.35 4.11 9.98
CA LEU A 87 14.10 3.33 9.91
C LEU A 87 14.29 1.84 10.20
N LEU A 88 15.47 1.29 9.89
CA LEU A 88 15.93 -0.03 10.32
C LEU A 88 16.31 0.00 11.81
N SER A 89 15.33 0.29 12.67
CA SER A 89 15.51 0.23 14.12
C SER A 89 15.75 -1.21 14.59
N PRO A 90 16.51 -1.45 15.68
CA PRO A 90 16.66 -2.78 16.28
C PRO A 90 15.36 -3.35 16.90
N LYS A 91 14.22 -2.65 16.76
CA LYS A 91 12.90 -3.00 17.33
C LYS A 91 12.02 -3.86 16.40
N GLY A 92 12.53 -4.33 15.27
CA GLY A 92 11.85 -5.32 14.42
C GLY A 92 11.95 -5.03 12.92
N ALA A 93 11.80 -6.08 12.12
CA ALA A 93 11.82 -6.00 10.65
C ALA A 93 10.70 -5.07 10.13
N PRO A 94 10.93 -4.36 9.01
CA PRO A 94 9.92 -3.50 8.42
C PRO A 94 8.75 -4.34 7.89
N LYS A 95 7.54 -3.79 8.04
CA LYS A 95 6.32 -4.45 7.56
C LYS A 95 6.13 -4.22 6.06
N SER A 96 5.61 -5.22 5.37
CA SER A 96 5.49 -5.23 3.90
C SER A 96 4.70 -4.04 3.35
N GLY A 97 3.64 -3.58 4.03
CA GLY A 97 2.86 -2.42 3.59
C GLY A 97 3.68 -1.13 3.55
N LYS A 98 4.59 -0.94 4.51
CA LYS A 98 5.45 0.26 4.57
C LYS A 98 6.50 0.25 3.46
N VAL A 99 7.10 -0.92 3.23
CA VAL A 99 8.03 -1.10 2.11
C VAL A 99 7.29 -0.91 0.78
N ALA A 100 6.05 -1.35 0.67
CA ALA A 100 5.23 -1.16 -0.53
C ALA A 100 5.02 0.33 -0.86
N VAL A 101 4.71 1.17 0.13
CA VAL A 101 4.63 2.63 -0.08
C VAL A 101 5.95 3.19 -0.64
N ALA A 102 7.09 2.78 -0.06
CA ALA A 102 8.40 3.20 -0.54
C ALA A 102 8.73 2.70 -1.96
N MET A 103 8.22 1.54 -2.35
CA MET A 103 8.47 0.90 -3.65
C MET A 103 7.45 1.29 -4.73
N LEU A 104 6.46 2.14 -4.41
CA LEU A 104 5.50 2.64 -5.39
C LEU A 104 6.17 3.19 -6.67
N PRO A 105 7.25 3.98 -6.61
CA PRO A 105 7.90 4.49 -7.82
C PRO A 105 8.46 3.40 -8.73
N ILE A 106 8.93 2.27 -8.18
CA ILE A 106 9.37 1.11 -8.99
C ILE A 106 8.18 0.50 -9.72
N ALA A 107 7.03 0.35 -9.04
CA ALA A 107 5.80 -0.14 -9.66
C ALA A 107 5.36 0.76 -10.82
N LEU A 108 5.43 2.08 -10.63
CA LEU A 108 5.10 3.06 -11.65
C LEU A 108 6.09 3.03 -12.82
N PHE A 109 7.39 2.95 -12.55
CA PHE A 109 8.44 3.00 -13.58
C PHE A 109 8.46 1.77 -14.48
N PHE A 110 8.22 0.57 -13.92
CA PHE A 110 8.26 -0.69 -14.68
C PHE A 110 6.88 -1.27 -15.03
N HIS A 111 5.81 -0.48 -14.94
CA HIS A 111 4.42 -0.97 -15.08
C HIS A 111 4.10 -1.66 -16.41
N GLU A 112 4.80 -1.34 -17.50
CA GLU A 112 4.51 -1.89 -18.84
C GLU A 112 4.98 -3.34 -19.02
N ASP A 113 6.06 -3.72 -18.33
CA ASP A 113 6.66 -5.05 -18.41
C ASP A 113 6.58 -5.74 -17.05
N VAL A 114 5.54 -6.55 -16.88
CA VAL A 114 5.24 -7.25 -15.62
C VAL A 114 6.36 -8.23 -15.23
N VAL A 115 7.09 -8.80 -16.19
CA VAL A 115 8.21 -9.71 -15.91
C VAL A 115 9.38 -8.91 -15.34
N LYS A 116 9.73 -7.80 -15.99
CA LYS A 116 10.75 -6.87 -15.51
C LYS A 116 10.37 -6.27 -14.17
N LEU A 117 9.13 -5.83 -14.00
CA LEU A 117 8.61 -5.32 -12.72
C LEU A 117 8.85 -6.31 -11.58
N ARG A 118 8.53 -7.60 -11.80
CA ARG A 118 8.78 -8.66 -10.83
C ARG A 118 10.24 -8.73 -10.44
N GLN A 119 11.12 -8.79 -11.44
CA GLN A 119 12.56 -8.86 -11.24
C GLN A 119 13.07 -7.66 -10.42
N GLN A 120 12.67 -6.45 -10.79
CA GLN A 120 13.13 -5.21 -10.16
C GLN A 120 12.61 -5.06 -8.72
N VAL A 121 11.37 -5.49 -8.44
CA VAL A 121 10.84 -5.54 -7.07
C VAL A 121 11.61 -6.54 -6.21
N LEU A 122 11.88 -7.75 -6.72
CA LEU A 122 12.65 -8.75 -5.99
C LEU A 122 14.07 -8.27 -5.68
N GLU A 123 14.74 -7.68 -6.66
CA GLU A 123 16.07 -7.07 -6.52
C GLU A 123 16.08 -5.94 -5.47
N ALA A 124 15.12 -5.02 -5.53
CA ALA A 124 15.01 -3.92 -4.58
C ALA A 124 14.68 -4.38 -3.14
N THR A 125 13.81 -5.37 -2.99
CA THR A 125 13.37 -5.87 -1.67
C THR A 125 14.38 -6.79 -1.00
N ALA A 126 15.28 -7.42 -1.75
CA ALA A 126 16.41 -8.17 -1.19
C ALA A 126 17.27 -7.34 -0.23
N THR A 127 17.31 -6.01 -0.43
CA THR A 127 18.03 -5.07 0.44
C THR A 127 17.41 -4.90 1.85
N TRP A 128 16.29 -5.57 2.14
CA TRP A 128 15.53 -5.48 3.40
C TRP A 128 15.46 -6.80 4.19
N HIS A 129 16.52 -7.62 4.15
CA HIS A 129 16.70 -8.90 4.88
C HIS A 129 15.92 -10.11 4.34
N ASP A 130 15.88 -10.30 3.01
CA ASP A 130 15.38 -11.51 2.33
C ASP A 130 14.08 -12.11 2.92
N ASP A 131 13.17 -11.24 3.34
CA ASP A 131 11.88 -11.62 3.90
C ASP A 131 10.87 -11.78 2.76
N ALA A 132 10.48 -13.02 2.50
CA ALA A 132 9.49 -13.37 1.48
C ALA A 132 8.15 -12.61 1.67
N GLN A 133 7.77 -12.27 2.89
CA GLN A 133 6.54 -11.52 3.15
C GLN A 133 6.64 -10.06 2.68
N ILE A 134 7.84 -9.45 2.77
CA ILE A 134 8.09 -8.10 2.26
C ILE A 134 7.94 -8.11 0.74
N SER A 135 8.70 -8.96 0.06
CA SER A 135 8.73 -8.99 -1.40
C SER A 135 7.36 -9.31 -1.99
N GLU A 136 6.61 -10.26 -1.41
CA GLU A 136 5.25 -10.58 -1.87
C GLU A 136 4.26 -9.45 -1.67
N GLY A 137 4.32 -8.73 -0.53
CA GLY A 137 3.45 -7.56 -0.29
C GLY A 137 3.68 -6.46 -1.31
N VAL A 138 4.96 -6.18 -1.62
CA VAL A 138 5.32 -5.21 -2.65
C VAL A 138 4.89 -5.70 -4.04
N LEU A 139 5.12 -6.97 -4.37
CA LEU A 139 4.72 -7.57 -5.65
C LEU A 139 3.20 -7.49 -5.86
N ALA A 140 2.41 -7.77 -4.83
CA ALA A 140 0.95 -7.70 -4.91
C ALA A 140 0.48 -6.29 -5.26
N MET A 141 0.97 -5.28 -4.52
CA MET A 141 0.66 -3.88 -4.80
C MET A 141 1.15 -3.47 -6.19
N ALA A 142 2.40 -3.77 -6.53
CA ALA A 142 3.01 -3.35 -7.79
C ALA A 142 2.28 -3.92 -9.00
N TYR A 143 1.83 -5.17 -8.92
CA TYR A 143 1.04 -5.81 -9.96
C TYR A 143 -0.37 -5.20 -10.10
N ALA A 144 -1.04 -4.91 -8.98
CA ALA A 144 -2.35 -4.25 -9.03
C ALA A 144 -2.25 -2.86 -9.69
N ILE A 145 -1.20 -2.10 -9.34
CA ILE A 145 -0.91 -0.80 -9.94
C ILE A 145 -0.58 -0.93 -11.43
N SER A 146 0.20 -1.93 -11.83
CA SER A 146 0.53 -2.13 -13.24
C SER A 146 -0.69 -2.46 -14.09
N LEU A 147 -1.63 -3.24 -13.55
CA LEU A 147 -2.94 -3.48 -14.17
C LEU A 147 -3.75 -2.18 -14.29
N ALA A 148 -3.80 -1.35 -13.25
CA ALA A 148 -4.49 -0.06 -13.26
C ALA A 148 -3.89 0.91 -14.29
N LEU A 149 -2.55 1.03 -14.35
CA LEU A 149 -1.82 1.85 -15.31
C LEU A 149 -1.89 1.33 -16.75
N SER A 150 -2.12 0.03 -16.94
CA SER A 150 -2.27 -0.57 -18.27
C SER A 150 -3.72 -0.64 -18.76
N GLU A 151 -4.69 -0.13 -17.98
CA GLU A 151 -6.14 -0.29 -18.24
C GLU A 151 -6.60 -1.76 -18.35
N LYS A 152 -5.87 -2.66 -17.68
CA LYS A 152 -6.16 -4.10 -17.65
C LYS A 152 -6.78 -4.55 -16.32
N LEU A 153 -7.02 -3.62 -15.41
CA LEU A 153 -7.59 -3.89 -14.10
C LEU A 153 -9.07 -4.33 -14.24
N ASP A 154 -9.35 -5.53 -13.74
CA ASP A 154 -10.69 -6.08 -13.57
C ASP A 154 -10.87 -6.39 -12.07
N CYS A 155 -11.73 -5.63 -11.39
CA CYS A 155 -11.94 -5.77 -9.95
C CYS A 155 -12.36 -7.19 -9.55
N ALA A 156 -13.19 -7.86 -10.35
CA ALA A 156 -13.65 -9.22 -10.04
C ALA A 156 -12.52 -10.26 -10.15
N ARG A 157 -11.48 -9.96 -10.95
CA ARG A 157 -10.35 -10.87 -11.19
C ARG A 157 -9.05 -10.41 -10.52
N LEU A 158 -9.04 -9.24 -9.87
CA LEU A 158 -7.84 -8.63 -9.30
C LEU A 158 -7.15 -9.58 -8.30
N ILE A 159 -7.88 -10.10 -7.31
CA ILE A 159 -7.31 -11.01 -6.33
C ILE A 159 -6.85 -12.33 -6.96
N PRO A 160 -7.68 -13.05 -7.75
CA PRO A 160 -7.24 -14.27 -8.43
C PRO A 160 -5.98 -14.06 -9.30
N GLN A 161 -5.92 -12.96 -10.06
CA GLN A 161 -4.76 -12.63 -10.89
C GLN A 161 -3.53 -12.28 -10.05
N THR A 162 -3.71 -11.55 -8.94
CA THR A 162 -2.61 -11.20 -8.04
C THR A 162 -2.03 -12.45 -7.39
N ILE A 163 -2.88 -13.37 -6.92
CA ILE A 163 -2.43 -14.66 -6.38
C ILE A 163 -1.66 -15.46 -7.45
N ALA A 164 -2.19 -15.53 -8.67
CA ALA A 164 -1.49 -16.20 -9.77
C ALA A 164 -0.13 -15.56 -10.09
N TYR A 165 -0.04 -14.23 -10.04
CA TYR A 165 1.20 -13.48 -10.24
C TYR A 165 2.23 -13.71 -9.12
N LEU A 166 1.78 -13.82 -7.86
CA LEU A 166 2.65 -14.17 -6.73
C LEU A 166 3.20 -15.60 -6.86
N GLY A 167 2.43 -16.51 -7.45
CA GLY A 167 2.83 -17.89 -7.72
C GLY A 167 2.12 -18.91 -6.82
N THR A 168 2.64 -20.13 -6.72
CA THR A 168 1.95 -21.26 -6.06
C THR A 168 2.18 -21.35 -4.55
N SER A 169 3.04 -20.50 -3.99
CA SER A 169 3.39 -20.49 -2.56
C SER A 169 2.17 -20.20 -1.68
N GLN A 170 1.95 -20.99 -0.63
CA GLN A 170 0.88 -20.77 0.34
C GLN A 170 1.33 -19.84 1.46
N THR A 171 1.66 -18.60 1.11
CA THR A 171 2.17 -17.62 2.08
C THR A 171 1.05 -16.94 2.86
N PRO A 172 1.37 -16.26 3.99
CA PRO A 172 0.39 -15.50 4.75
C PRO A 172 -0.41 -14.54 3.89
N LEU A 173 0.25 -13.80 2.99
CA LEU A 173 -0.43 -12.82 2.13
C LEU A 173 -1.40 -13.52 1.16
N VAL A 174 -1.00 -14.63 0.54
CA VAL A 174 -1.90 -15.39 -0.34
C VAL A 174 -3.13 -15.87 0.42
N GLN A 175 -2.99 -16.33 1.67
CA GLN A 175 -4.15 -16.71 2.50
C GLN A 175 -5.02 -15.51 2.85
N GLN A 176 -4.42 -14.36 3.19
CA GLN A 176 -5.18 -13.13 3.45
C GLN A 176 -5.98 -12.70 2.23
N LEU A 177 -5.37 -12.70 1.03
CA LEU A 177 -6.03 -12.33 -0.21
C LEU A 177 -7.19 -13.29 -0.53
N LYS A 178 -7.01 -14.60 -0.35
CA LYS A 178 -8.11 -15.59 -0.45
C LYS A 178 -9.25 -15.28 0.53
N GLN A 179 -8.91 -14.95 1.78
CA GLN A 179 -9.91 -14.60 2.79
C GLN A 179 -10.63 -13.29 2.45
N ILE A 180 -9.94 -12.30 1.89
CA ILE A 180 -10.54 -11.07 1.38
C ILE A 180 -11.49 -11.36 0.22
N GLN A 181 -11.12 -12.22 -0.73
CA GLN A 181 -12.00 -12.60 -1.84
C GLN A 181 -13.34 -13.12 -1.30
N ILE A 182 -13.31 -14.06 -0.35
CA ILE A 182 -14.50 -14.64 0.26
C ILE A 182 -15.35 -13.57 0.96
N LEU A 183 -14.71 -12.69 1.73
CA LEU A 183 -15.41 -11.64 2.49
C LEU A 183 -16.04 -10.58 1.57
N TRP A 184 -15.35 -10.22 0.49
CA TRP A 184 -15.84 -9.30 -0.52
C TRP A 184 -17.04 -9.89 -1.28
N GLU A 185 -16.95 -11.15 -1.71
CA GLU A 185 -18.07 -11.86 -2.37
C GLU A 185 -19.31 -11.99 -1.47
N GLN A 186 -19.11 -12.07 -0.15
CA GLN A 186 -20.20 -12.13 0.84
C GLN A 186 -20.78 -10.75 1.19
N GLY A 187 -20.21 -9.66 0.67
CA GLY A 187 -20.59 -8.30 1.06
C GLY A 187 -20.35 -8.02 2.54
N ALA A 188 -19.30 -8.61 3.14
CA ALA A 188 -18.94 -8.35 4.53
C ALA A 188 -18.64 -6.87 4.74
N SER A 189 -18.89 -6.34 5.94
CA SER A 189 -18.52 -4.96 6.30
C SER A 189 -17.03 -4.81 6.58
N LEU A 190 -16.51 -3.58 6.54
CA LEU A 190 -15.11 -3.29 6.90
C LEU A 190 -14.76 -3.80 8.30
N GLU A 191 -15.62 -3.56 9.27
CA GLU A 191 -15.42 -4.01 10.66
C GLU A 191 -15.36 -5.54 10.75
N ALA A 192 -16.28 -6.24 10.07
CA ALA A 192 -16.29 -7.70 10.03
C ALA A 192 -15.01 -8.24 9.38
N THR A 193 -14.57 -7.61 8.28
CA THR A 193 -13.34 -7.96 7.57
C THR A 193 -12.09 -7.77 8.42
N VAL A 194 -11.92 -6.60 9.05
CA VAL A 194 -10.79 -6.32 9.95
C VAL A 194 -10.76 -7.30 11.11
N THR A 195 -11.92 -7.56 11.74
CA THR A 195 -12.06 -8.49 12.86
C THR A 195 -11.69 -9.91 12.46
N LYS A 196 -12.15 -10.36 11.28
CA LYS A 196 -11.87 -11.70 10.75
C LYS A 196 -10.38 -11.87 10.45
N LEU A 197 -9.77 -10.92 9.73
CA LEU A 197 -8.33 -10.96 9.43
C LEU A 197 -7.47 -10.90 10.70
N HIS A 198 -7.79 -10.04 11.66
CA HIS A 198 -7.08 -10.03 12.95
C HIS A 198 -7.16 -11.39 13.64
N ARG A 199 -8.37 -11.93 13.76
CA ARG A 199 -8.60 -13.20 14.44
C ARG A 199 -7.90 -14.37 13.76
N ASP A 200 -7.83 -14.36 12.44
CA ASP A 200 -7.26 -15.47 11.67
C ASP A 200 -5.74 -15.40 11.61
N PHE A 201 -5.13 -14.21 11.65
CA PHE A 201 -3.68 -14.02 11.42
C PHE A 201 -2.89 -13.50 12.62
N GLN A 202 -3.51 -13.32 13.79
CA GLN A 202 -2.81 -12.99 15.05
C GLN A 202 -2.83 -14.13 16.09
N ARG A 203 -3.25 -15.35 15.73
CA ARG A 203 -3.28 -16.47 16.68
C ARG A 203 -1.86 -16.95 17.01
N PRO A 204 -1.49 -17.06 18.30
CA PRO A 204 -0.17 -17.54 18.73
C PRO A 204 0.21 -18.95 18.27
N ASN A 205 -0.78 -19.77 17.87
CA ASN A 205 -0.60 -21.18 17.52
C ASN A 205 -0.56 -21.46 16.01
N GLN A 206 -0.41 -20.44 15.15
CA GLN A 206 -0.22 -20.66 13.71
C GLN A 206 1.26 -20.76 13.33
N LEU A 207 1.52 -21.46 12.23
CA LEU A 207 2.85 -21.71 11.64
C LEU A 207 3.56 -20.42 11.14
N PHE A 208 2.99 -19.25 11.39
CA PHE A 208 3.40 -17.99 10.82
C PHE A 208 3.98 -17.06 11.91
N PRO A 209 4.99 -16.25 11.59
CA PRO A 209 5.71 -15.43 12.56
C PRO A 209 4.82 -14.39 13.26
N ALA A 210 5.26 -13.95 14.44
CA ALA A 210 4.50 -13.12 15.39
C ALA A 210 4.11 -11.69 14.93
N SER A 211 4.36 -11.30 13.67
CA SER A 211 4.02 -9.97 13.16
C SER A 211 3.56 -10.00 11.70
N ILE A 212 2.50 -10.74 11.41
CA ILE A 212 1.87 -10.73 10.09
C ILE A 212 1.27 -9.34 9.81
N ASP A 213 1.74 -8.69 8.74
CA ASP A 213 1.14 -7.46 8.24
C ASP A 213 -0.10 -7.78 7.38
N ILE A 214 -1.25 -7.19 7.73
CA ILE A 214 -2.51 -7.31 6.96
C ILE A 214 -2.84 -6.03 6.16
N SER A 215 -1.95 -5.02 6.17
CA SER A 215 -2.22 -3.71 5.56
C SER A 215 -2.48 -3.80 4.05
N ILE A 216 -1.71 -4.63 3.33
CA ILE A 216 -1.90 -4.85 1.89
C ILE A 216 -3.26 -5.49 1.60
N ALA A 217 -3.62 -6.55 2.31
CA ALA A 217 -4.91 -7.22 2.10
C ALA A 217 -6.09 -6.30 2.42
N LEU A 218 -6.00 -5.50 3.48
CA LEU A 218 -7.02 -4.50 3.82
C LEU A 218 -7.12 -3.40 2.76
N ALA A 219 -6.00 -2.94 2.20
CA ALA A 219 -6.01 -1.97 1.11
C ALA A 219 -6.73 -2.52 -0.13
N PHE A 220 -6.46 -3.79 -0.51
CA PHE A 220 -7.18 -4.46 -1.59
C PHE A 220 -8.68 -4.52 -1.33
N TYR A 221 -9.09 -4.90 -0.12
CA TYR A 221 -10.50 -4.94 0.25
C TYR A 221 -11.16 -3.56 0.15
N CYS A 222 -10.55 -2.52 0.73
CA CYS A 222 -11.11 -1.17 0.70
C CYS A 222 -11.23 -0.62 -0.73
N PHE A 223 -10.26 -0.92 -1.60
CA PHE A 223 -10.32 -0.57 -3.01
C PHE A 223 -11.44 -1.32 -3.74
N LEU A 224 -11.51 -2.65 -3.61
CA LEU A 224 -12.48 -3.50 -4.31
C LEU A 224 -13.93 -3.25 -3.89
N ASP A 225 -14.14 -2.82 -2.66
CA ASP A 225 -15.46 -2.52 -2.14
C ASP A 225 -16.01 -1.19 -2.70
N THR A 226 -15.12 -0.23 -3.03
CA THR A 226 -15.50 1.10 -3.54
C THR A 226 -14.54 1.62 -4.63
N PRO A 227 -14.40 0.92 -5.77
CA PRO A 227 -13.34 1.18 -6.76
C PRO A 227 -13.55 2.47 -7.57
N GLU A 228 -14.78 2.97 -7.62
CA GLU A 228 -15.15 4.17 -8.39
C GLU A 228 -15.22 5.45 -7.53
N ASP A 229 -15.05 5.33 -6.20
CA ASP A 229 -15.10 6.45 -5.27
C ASP A 229 -13.80 6.51 -4.44
N PHE A 230 -12.85 7.30 -4.95
CA PHE A 230 -11.57 7.56 -4.29
C PHE A 230 -11.75 8.02 -2.83
N ARG A 231 -12.65 8.97 -2.57
CA ARG A 231 -12.84 9.53 -1.22
C ARG A 231 -13.32 8.45 -0.27
N LEU A 232 -14.23 7.60 -0.72
CA LEU A 232 -14.75 6.50 0.06
C LEU A 232 -13.72 5.38 0.28
N CYS A 233 -12.94 4.95 -0.73
CA CYS A 233 -11.86 3.94 -0.54
C CYS A 233 -10.88 4.41 0.52
N VAL A 234 -10.39 5.64 0.40
CA VAL A 234 -9.36 6.16 1.31
C VAL A 234 -9.90 6.35 2.71
N SER A 235 -11.15 6.82 2.86
CA SER A 235 -11.80 6.95 4.17
C SER A 235 -12.01 5.60 4.84
N ARG A 236 -12.41 4.57 4.09
CA ARG A 236 -12.56 3.20 4.62
C ARG A 236 -11.21 2.65 5.08
N ALA A 237 -10.17 2.83 4.28
CA ALA A 237 -8.82 2.38 4.61
C ALA A 237 -8.27 3.07 5.88
N SER A 238 -8.47 4.39 6.04
CA SER A 238 -8.05 5.11 7.25
C SER A 238 -8.87 4.72 8.48
N LEU A 239 -10.17 4.45 8.33
CA LEU A 239 -11.06 4.01 9.41
C LEU A 239 -10.89 2.53 9.81
N SER A 240 -10.07 1.76 9.09
CA SER A 240 -9.78 0.35 9.44
C SER A 240 -9.07 0.19 10.79
N LYS A 241 -8.48 1.27 11.34
CA LYS A 241 -7.70 1.33 12.59
C LYS A 241 -6.46 0.42 12.64
N TYR A 242 -6.18 -0.35 11.59
CA TYR A 242 -4.97 -1.14 11.46
C TYR A 242 -3.98 -0.46 10.53
N GLN A 243 -2.87 0.02 11.11
CA GLN A 243 -1.84 0.79 10.38
C GLN A 243 -2.47 1.79 9.40
N PRO A 244 -3.35 2.69 9.88
CA PRO A 244 -4.24 3.47 9.03
C PRO A 244 -3.48 4.30 7.99
N GLN A 245 -2.31 4.83 8.32
CA GLN A 245 -1.40 5.51 7.38
C GLN A 245 -1.01 4.61 6.20
N THR A 246 -0.46 3.43 6.49
CA THR A 246 0.03 2.48 5.48
C THR A 246 -1.12 1.93 4.64
N THR A 247 -2.20 1.48 5.28
CA THR A 247 -3.36 0.88 4.61
C THR A 247 -4.03 1.90 3.69
N ALA A 248 -4.18 3.15 4.15
CA ALA A 248 -4.76 4.22 3.34
C ALA A 248 -3.84 4.65 2.20
N ALA A 249 -2.52 4.74 2.42
CA ALA A 249 -1.56 5.04 1.35
C ALA A 249 -1.63 4.01 0.22
N VAL A 250 -1.66 2.72 0.56
CA VAL A 250 -1.75 1.65 -0.45
C VAL A 250 -3.13 1.62 -1.14
N CYS A 251 -4.26 1.81 -0.43
CA CYS A 251 -5.60 1.91 -1.08
C CYS A 251 -5.63 3.09 -2.06
N ALA A 252 -5.13 4.24 -1.60
CA ALA A 252 -5.16 5.48 -2.36
C ALA A 252 -4.23 5.46 -3.59
N ALA A 253 -3.13 4.71 -3.54
CA ALA A 253 -2.27 4.49 -4.70
C ALA A 253 -2.93 3.65 -5.79
N LEU A 254 -3.86 2.76 -5.41
CA LEU A 254 -4.58 1.85 -6.30
C LEU A 254 -5.87 2.44 -6.87
N SER A 255 -6.50 3.37 -6.15
CA SER A 255 -7.76 4.04 -6.51
C SER A 255 -7.60 5.16 -7.53
#